data_AF-A0A950EGF9-F1
#
_entry.id   AF-A0A950EGF9-F1
#
_cell.length_a   1.000
_cell.length_b   1.000
_cell.length_c   1.000
_cell.angle_alpha   90.00
_cell.angle_beta   90.00
_cell.angle_gamma   90.00
#
_symmetry.space_group_name_H-M   'P 1'
#
loop_
_entity.id
_entity.type
_entity.pdbx_description
1 polymer ?
#
loop_
_entity_poly.entity_id
_entity_poly.type
_entity_poly.pdbx_seq_one_letter_code
_entity_poly.pdbx_strand_id
1 'polypeptide(L)'
;MRDLISRGMMGVVALATLGGANAAAEQITALDAALTLQGAISDGDFFLLTQFFGFQAGNTLHYRSITDANTSMWSATLSGTYSGMNLNVTYQGDFSAFPSGRITWTTDGSYGPNAWGGSGNALILNGSTTFQTDYRSSLTVGGNSGSFNERIEASKNPIEFLDELGSVVINGATFPLGSTGIFRH
;
A
#
# COMPACT_ATOMS: atom_id res chain seq x y z
N MET A 1 51.54 -46.36 -19.83
CA MET A 1 52.87 -45.71 -19.66
C MET A 1 52.61 -44.22 -19.83
N ARG A 2 52.66 -43.43 -18.75
CA ARG A 2 53.85 -42.67 -18.29
C ARG A 2 54.36 -41.77 -19.43
N ASP A 3 54.45 -40.45 -19.35
CA ASP A 3 54.74 -39.58 -18.21
C ASP A 3 54.29 -38.13 -18.48
N LEU A 4 54.09 -37.39 -17.39
CA LEU A 4 54.05 -35.92 -17.29
C LEU A 4 55.35 -35.27 -17.79
N ILE A 5 55.28 -34.00 -18.22
CA ILE A 5 56.17 -32.84 -17.94
C ILE A 5 55.44 -31.61 -18.53
N SER A 6 54.70 -30.81 -17.77
CA SER A 6 55.14 -29.72 -16.86
C SER A 6 55.97 -28.63 -17.55
N ARG A 7 55.39 -27.42 -17.63
CA ARG A 7 55.96 -26.04 -17.67
C ARG A 7 54.96 -25.16 -18.44
N GLY A 8 54.40 -24.08 -17.94
CA GLY A 8 54.76 -23.21 -16.83
C GLY A 8 54.51 -21.79 -17.33
N MET A 9 53.38 -21.19 -16.96
CA MET A 9 53.19 -19.74 -17.04
C MET A 9 52.46 -19.29 -15.78
N MET A 10 53.21 -18.61 -14.92
CA MET A 10 52.71 -17.79 -13.83
C MET A 10 51.76 -16.74 -14.42
N GLY A 11 50.46 -16.95 -14.25
CA GLY A 11 49.46 -15.90 -14.36
C GLY A 11 49.39 -15.18 -13.03
N VAL A 12 49.83 -13.92 -13.01
CA VAL A 12 49.66 -12.98 -11.92
C VAL A 12 48.19 -12.94 -11.52
N VAL A 13 47.86 -13.43 -10.31
CA VAL A 13 46.54 -13.18 -9.70
C VAL A 13 46.53 -11.73 -9.26
N ALA A 14 45.93 -10.87 -10.07
CA ALA A 14 45.55 -9.53 -9.66
C ALA A 14 44.50 -9.68 -8.56
N LEU A 15 44.89 -9.37 -7.33
CA LEU A 15 43.97 -9.20 -6.21
C LEU A 15 43.15 -7.93 -6.51
N ALA A 16 42.01 -8.10 -7.17
CA ALA A 16 41.03 -7.04 -7.29
C ALA A 16 40.51 -6.77 -5.88
N THR A 17 40.93 -5.64 -5.31
CA THR A 17 40.24 -5.05 -4.18
C THR A 17 38.82 -4.77 -4.64
N LEU A 18 37.89 -5.66 -4.28
CA LEU A 18 36.47 -5.37 -4.24
C LEU A 18 36.32 -4.24 -3.22
N GLY A 19 36.50 -3.01 -3.69
CA GLY A 19 35.97 -1.85 -3.00
C GLY A 19 34.48 -2.12 -2.88
N GLY A 20 34.05 -2.53 -1.69
CA GLY A 20 32.65 -2.61 -1.36
C GLY A 20 32.07 -1.23 -1.57
N ALA A 21 31.47 -1.00 -2.73
CA ALA A 21 30.52 0.06 -2.87
C ALA A 21 29.48 -0.24 -1.80
N ASN A 22 29.49 0.57 -0.73
CA ASN A 22 28.36 0.63 0.17
C ASN A 22 27.18 1.01 -0.72
N ALA A 23 26.44 0.00 -1.21
CA ALA A 23 25.18 0.23 -1.88
C ALA A 23 24.35 1.00 -0.86
N ALA A 24 24.20 2.30 -1.10
CA ALA A 24 23.34 3.12 -0.26
C ALA A 24 21.97 2.43 -0.28
N ALA A 25 21.44 2.13 0.90
CA ALA A 25 20.14 1.49 1.01
C ALA A 25 19.13 2.32 0.21
N GLU A 26 18.50 1.70 -0.78
CA GLU A 26 17.56 2.40 -1.64
C GLU A 26 16.41 2.93 -0.79
N GLN A 27 16.20 4.24 -0.85
CA GLN A 27 15.15 4.88 -0.07
C GLN A 27 13.86 4.81 -0.88
N ILE A 28 12.76 4.39 -0.24
CA ILE A 28 11.43 4.59 -0.80
C ILE A 28 11.24 6.08 -1.06
N THR A 29 10.83 6.40 -2.28
CA THR A 29 10.50 7.77 -2.64
C THR A 29 9.09 8.11 -2.14
N ALA A 30 8.79 9.40 -2.04
CA ALA A 30 7.43 9.86 -1.75
C ALA A 30 6.42 9.32 -2.77
N LEU A 31 6.86 9.12 -4.01
CA LEU A 31 6.03 8.57 -5.08
C LEU A 31 5.72 7.09 -4.85
N ASP A 32 6.69 6.26 -4.46
CA ASP A 32 6.45 4.84 -4.18
C ASP A 32 5.52 4.64 -2.99
N ALA A 33 5.72 5.44 -1.94
CA ALA A 33 4.85 5.52 -0.77
C ALA A 33 3.41 5.91 -1.16
N ALA A 34 3.27 6.94 -1.98
CA ALA A 34 1.97 7.40 -2.47
C ALA A 34 1.28 6.31 -3.31
N LEU A 35 1.97 5.70 -4.27
CA LEU A 35 1.40 4.64 -5.12
C LEU A 35 0.94 3.42 -4.32
N THR A 36 1.73 3.01 -3.31
CA THR A 36 1.37 1.88 -2.43
C THR A 36 0.10 2.18 -1.63
N LEU A 37 0.01 3.38 -1.04
CA LEU A 37 -1.15 3.75 -0.23
C LEU A 37 -2.42 3.98 -1.04
N GLN A 38 -2.31 4.51 -2.26
CA GLN A 38 -3.47 4.79 -3.11
C GLN A 38 -4.32 3.56 -3.39
N GLY A 39 -3.67 2.42 -3.70
CA GLY A 39 -4.38 1.16 -3.90
C GLY A 39 -5.02 0.65 -2.61
N ALA A 40 -4.25 0.61 -1.52
CA ALA A 40 -4.75 0.16 -0.21
C ALA A 40 -5.95 0.99 0.28
N ILE A 41 -5.97 2.30 0.04
CA ILE A 41 -7.10 3.15 0.43
C ILE A 41 -8.38 2.75 -0.31
N SER A 42 -8.35 2.65 -1.65
CA SER A 42 -9.55 2.28 -2.41
C SER A 42 -9.99 0.85 -2.15
N ASP A 43 -9.03 -0.08 -1.97
CA ASP A 43 -9.33 -1.49 -1.72
C ASP A 43 -9.93 -1.70 -0.34
N GLY A 44 -9.43 -1.00 0.69
CA GLY A 44 -9.97 -1.04 2.04
C GLY A 44 -11.39 -0.46 2.09
N ASP A 45 -11.59 0.67 1.44
CA ASP A 45 -12.91 1.30 1.29
C ASP A 45 -13.91 0.37 0.60
N PHE A 46 -13.50 -0.30 -0.47
CA PHE A 46 -14.34 -1.27 -1.18
C PHE A 46 -14.59 -2.53 -0.36
N PHE A 47 -13.59 -3.05 0.35
CA PHE A 47 -13.75 -4.16 1.29
C PHE A 47 -14.84 -3.83 2.31
N LEU A 48 -14.76 -2.68 2.97
CA LEU A 48 -15.76 -2.27 3.97
C LEU A 48 -17.15 -2.12 3.35
N LEU A 49 -17.26 -1.55 2.14
CA LEU A 49 -18.52 -1.50 1.41
C LEU A 49 -19.13 -2.90 1.22
N THR A 50 -18.30 -3.89 0.86
CA THR A 50 -18.77 -5.28 0.69
C THR A 50 -19.20 -5.93 2.01
N GLN A 51 -18.59 -5.54 3.13
CA GLN A 51 -19.00 -6.00 4.46
C GLN A 51 -20.32 -5.34 4.90
N PHE A 52 -20.54 -4.07 4.55
CA PHE A 52 -21.76 -3.34 4.91
C PHE A 52 -22.99 -3.79 4.11
N PHE A 53 -22.84 -4.05 2.81
CA PHE A 53 -23.97 -4.29 1.89
C PHE A 53 -23.93 -5.65 1.19
N GLY A 54 -22.94 -6.49 1.50
CA GLY A 54 -22.75 -7.81 0.92
C GLY A 54 -21.96 -7.79 -0.39
N PHE A 55 -21.08 -8.76 -0.57
CA PHE A 55 -20.31 -8.93 -1.80
C PHE A 55 -21.23 -9.29 -2.98
N GLN A 56 -21.05 -8.61 -4.11
CA GLN A 56 -21.69 -8.91 -5.38
C GLN A 56 -20.62 -8.95 -6.48
N ALA A 57 -20.58 -10.06 -7.22
CA ALA A 57 -19.70 -10.19 -8.38
C ALA A 57 -20.28 -9.50 -9.62
N GLY A 58 -19.43 -9.20 -10.60
CA GLY A 58 -19.87 -8.69 -11.91
C GLY A 58 -20.24 -7.20 -11.94
N ASN A 59 -19.91 -6.45 -10.90
CA ASN A 59 -20.07 -4.99 -10.90
C ASN A 59 -18.93 -4.34 -11.72
N THR A 60 -19.27 -3.30 -12.47
CA THR A 60 -18.28 -2.47 -13.17
C THR A 60 -18.08 -1.18 -12.40
N LEU A 61 -16.88 -1.02 -11.87
CA LEU A 61 -16.43 0.21 -11.23
C LEU A 61 -15.30 0.84 -12.03
N HIS A 62 -15.26 2.16 -12.01
CA HIS A 62 -14.29 2.99 -12.69
C HIS A 62 -13.46 3.72 -11.63
N TYR A 63 -12.20 3.32 -11.50
CA TYR A 63 -11.24 4.01 -10.67
C TYR A 63 -10.35 4.89 -11.54
N ARG A 64 -10.20 6.15 -11.15
CA ARG A 64 -9.29 7.11 -11.81
C ARG A 64 -8.48 7.82 -10.75
N SER A 65 -7.16 7.71 -10.81
CA SER A 65 -6.22 8.33 -9.88
C SER A 65 -5.29 9.32 -10.59
N ILE A 66 -4.95 10.41 -9.91
CA ILE A 66 -3.96 11.39 -10.33
C ILE A 66 -3.09 11.71 -9.12
N THR A 67 -1.77 11.57 -9.29
CA THR A 67 -0.77 11.99 -8.31
C THR A 67 0.00 13.18 -8.88
N ASP A 68 0.08 14.27 -8.13
CA ASP A 68 0.93 15.41 -8.45
C ASP A 68 2.15 15.39 -7.53
N ALA A 69 3.28 14.93 -8.08
CA ALA A 69 4.54 14.85 -7.35
C ALA A 69 5.11 16.23 -6.97
N ASN A 70 4.73 17.31 -7.67
CA ASN A 70 5.23 18.65 -7.36
C ASN A 70 4.56 19.23 -6.12
N THR A 71 3.27 18.93 -5.94
CA THR A 71 2.48 19.42 -4.80
C THR A 71 2.37 18.39 -3.68
N SER A 72 2.86 17.16 -3.89
CA SER A 72 2.70 16.04 -2.96
C SER A 72 1.23 15.76 -2.64
N MET A 73 0.37 15.94 -3.65
CA MET A 73 -1.08 15.73 -3.54
C MET A 73 -1.52 14.54 -4.37
N TRP A 74 -2.54 13.84 -3.90
CA TRP A 74 -3.26 12.82 -4.66
C TRP A 74 -4.75 13.14 -4.69
N SER A 75 -5.35 12.82 -5.84
CA SER A 75 -6.80 12.78 -5.97
C SER A 75 -7.22 11.55 -6.76
N ALA A 76 -8.34 10.97 -6.39
CA ALA A 76 -8.94 9.90 -7.18
C ALA A 76 -10.46 9.96 -7.16
N THR A 77 -11.08 9.20 -8.05
CA THR A 77 -12.51 8.94 -8.04
C THR A 77 -12.78 7.46 -8.21
N LEU A 78 -13.73 6.91 -7.46
CA LEU A 78 -14.32 5.59 -7.66
C LEU A 78 -15.79 5.78 -8.00
N SER A 79 -16.21 5.40 -9.20
CA SER A 79 -17.61 5.56 -9.63
C SER A 79 -18.12 4.35 -10.39
N GLY A 80 -19.45 4.24 -10.51
CA GLY A 80 -20.09 3.15 -11.26
C GLY A 80 -21.35 2.67 -10.59
N THR A 81 -21.66 1.38 -10.75
CA THR A 81 -22.81 0.76 -10.08
C THR A 81 -22.33 -0.44 -9.28
N TYR A 82 -22.69 -0.49 -8.00
CA TYR A 82 -22.40 -1.61 -7.10
C TYR A 82 -23.70 -2.13 -6.49
N SER A 83 -24.01 -3.41 -6.73
CA SER A 83 -25.25 -4.05 -6.26
C SER A 83 -26.52 -3.27 -6.67
N GLY A 84 -26.53 -2.71 -7.89
CA GLY A 84 -27.65 -1.93 -8.44
C GLY A 84 -27.75 -0.49 -7.95
N MET A 85 -26.87 -0.04 -7.05
CA MET A 85 -26.83 1.34 -6.56
C MET A 85 -25.70 2.13 -7.21
N ASN A 86 -25.95 3.39 -7.53
CA ASN A 86 -24.92 4.29 -8.03
C ASN A 86 -23.86 4.53 -6.94
N LEU A 87 -22.59 4.38 -7.30
CA LEU A 87 -21.44 4.67 -6.45
C LEU A 87 -20.71 5.87 -7.05
N ASN A 88 -20.40 6.86 -6.23
CA ASN A 88 -19.58 8.00 -6.61
C ASN A 88 -18.80 8.50 -5.40
N VAL A 89 -17.49 8.28 -5.40
CA VAL A 89 -16.58 8.62 -4.30
C VAL A 89 -15.43 9.42 -4.86
N THR A 90 -15.04 10.47 -4.16
CA THR A 90 -13.83 11.26 -4.40
C THR A 90 -12.86 11.04 -3.26
N TYR A 91 -11.58 10.92 -3.61
CA TYR A 91 -10.46 10.74 -2.68
C TYR A 91 -9.55 11.96 -2.80
N GLN A 92 -9.04 12.43 -1.66
CA GLN A 92 -8.01 13.46 -1.60
C GLN A 92 -6.97 13.06 -0.58
N GLY A 93 -5.69 13.11 -0.95
CA GLY A 93 -4.58 12.84 -0.04
C GLY A 93 -3.48 13.88 -0.11
N ASP A 94 -2.78 14.01 1.01
CA ASP A 94 -1.65 14.90 1.23
C ASP A 94 -0.47 14.07 1.75
N PHE A 95 0.63 14.10 0.99
CA PHE A 95 1.90 13.43 1.30
C PHE A 95 3.02 14.42 1.63
N SER A 96 2.73 15.71 1.78
CA SER A 96 3.74 16.76 2.01
C SER A 96 4.60 16.54 3.25
N ALA A 97 4.09 15.77 4.22
CA ALA A 97 4.82 15.41 5.43
C ALA A 97 5.77 14.20 5.25
N PHE A 98 5.69 13.44 4.15
CA PHE A 98 6.59 12.30 3.91
C PHE A 98 8.01 12.80 3.59
N PRO A 99 9.09 12.12 4.04
CA PRO A 99 9.13 10.84 4.78
C PRO A 99 9.03 10.98 6.30
N SER A 100 9.04 12.19 6.85
CA SER A 100 9.22 12.40 8.29
C SER A 100 7.91 12.39 9.09
N GLY A 101 6.77 12.44 8.43
CA GLY A 101 5.45 12.57 9.05
C GLY A 101 4.39 11.69 8.41
N ARG A 102 3.16 11.87 8.91
CA ARG A 102 2.00 11.09 8.48
C ARG A 102 1.46 11.61 7.15
N ILE A 103 1.24 10.69 6.25
CA ILE A 103 0.41 10.87 5.06
C ILE A 103 -1.04 10.86 5.52
N THR A 104 -1.88 11.74 4.98
CA THR A 104 -3.31 11.81 5.35
C THR A 104 -4.21 11.82 4.13
N TRP A 105 -5.44 11.36 4.29
CA TRP A 105 -6.45 11.42 3.24
C TRP A 105 -7.87 11.54 3.79
N THR A 106 -8.76 11.97 2.91
CA THR A 106 -10.22 11.96 3.10
C THR A 106 -10.90 11.35 1.88
N THR A 107 -12.07 10.77 2.13
CA THR A 107 -12.96 10.23 1.10
C THR A 107 -14.37 10.75 1.33
N ASP A 108 -15.05 11.16 0.27
CA ASP A 108 -16.40 11.74 0.36
C ASP A 108 -17.22 11.37 -0.88
N GLY A 109 -18.54 11.27 -0.73
CA GLY A 109 -19.45 10.98 -1.85
C GLY A 109 -20.73 10.26 -1.45
N SER A 110 -21.11 9.25 -2.24
CA SER A 110 -22.38 8.53 -2.02
C SER A 110 -22.38 7.10 -2.55
N TYR A 111 -23.20 6.26 -1.90
CA TYR A 111 -23.61 4.94 -2.34
C TYR A 111 -25.15 4.86 -2.34
N GLY A 112 -25.77 5.06 -3.50
CA GLY A 112 -27.21 5.25 -3.62
C GLY A 112 -27.66 6.46 -2.79
N PRO A 113 -28.64 6.32 -1.87
CA PRO A 113 -29.06 7.40 -0.97
C PRO A 113 -28.13 7.59 0.24
N ASN A 114 -27.13 6.72 0.44
CA ASN A 114 -26.27 6.76 1.62
C ASN A 114 -25.09 7.70 1.37
N ALA A 115 -24.91 8.67 2.26
CA ALA A 115 -23.70 9.49 2.27
C ALA A 115 -22.47 8.63 2.58
N TRP A 116 -21.38 8.90 1.87
CA TRP A 116 -20.08 8.27 2.06
C TRP A 116 -19.14 9.27 2.70
N GLY A 117 -18.49 8.90 3.81
CA GLY A 117 -17.50 9.74 4.44
C GLY A 117 -16.41 8.89 5.08
N GLY A 118 -15.17 9.15 4.71
CA GLY A 118 -14.01 8.43 5.22
C GLY A 118 -12.79 9.32 5.39
N SER A 119 -11.84 8.83 6.16
CA SER A 119 -10.57 9.49 6.39
C SER A 119 -9.56 8.52 6.96
N GLY A 120 -8.28 8.86 6.81
CA GLY A 120 -7.23 8.04 7.36
C GLY A 120 -5.87 8.70 7.31
N ASN A 121 -4.89 7.96 7.83
CA ASN A 121 -3.50 8.35 7.80
C ASN A 121 -2.59 7.13 7.81
N ALA A 122 -1.38 7.32 7.30
CA ALA A 122 -0.33 6.32 7.30
C ALA A 122 1.00 6.93 7.72
N LEU A 123 1.79 6.19 8.50
CA LEU A 123 3.19 6.50 8.77
C LEU A 123 4.05 5.42 8.14
N ILE A 124 4.99 5.81 7.29
CA ILE A 124 5.92 4.87 6.65
C ILE A 124 7.28 5.00 7.31
N LEU A 125 7.74 3.92 7.91
CA LEU A 125 9.04 3.80 8.55
C LEU A 125 9.98 3.02 7.64
N ASN A 126 11.03 3.70 7.18
CA ASN A 126 11.95 3.16 6.19
C ASN A 126 13.06 2.35 6.87
N GLY A 127 13.21 1.06 6.52
CA GLY A 127 14.31 0.20 6.94
C GLY A 127 15.44 0.14 5.90
N SER A 128 16.42 -0.74 6.09
CA SER A 128 17.49 -0.95 5.10
C SER A 128 16.98 -1.71 3.86
N THR A 129 16.29 -2.83 4.07
CA THR A 129 15.76 -3.71 3.01
C THR A 129 14.24 -3.87 3.03
N THR A 130 13.59 -3.33 4.06
CA THR A 130 12.13 -3.37 4.24
C THR A 130 11.61 -1.97 4.57
N PHE A 131 10.30 -1.81 4.54
CA PHE A 131 9.61 -0.69 5.15
C PHE A 131 8.38 -1.18 5.90
N GLN A 132 8.00 -0.42 6.92
CA GLN A 132 6.78 -0.65 7.69
C GLN A 132 5.81 0.49 7.44
N THR A 133 4.54 0.17 7.28
CA THR A 133 3.44 1.14 7.16
C THR A 133 2.49 0.95 8.33
N ASP A 134 2.37 1.95 9.20
CA ASP A 134 1.31 2.02 10.20
C ASP A 134 0.09 2.68 9.55
N TYR A 135 -0.87 1.87 9.12
CA TYR A 135 -2.04 2.28 8.34
C TYR A 135 -3.29 2.38 9.22
N ARG A 136 -4.00 3.50 9.13
CA ARG A 136 -5.29 3.71 9.81
C ARG A 136 -6.28 4.33 8.86
N SER A 137 -7.44 3.71 8.73
CA SER A 137 -8.53 4.22 7.90
C SER A 137 -9.86 4.08 8.63
N SER A 138 -10.81 4.93 8.30
CA SER A 138 -12.18 4.88 8.77
C SER A 138 -13.11 5.23 7.62
N LEU A 139 -14.25 4.56 7.58
CA LEU A 139 -15.30 4.76 6.58
C LEU A 139 -16.67 4.68 7.26
N THR A 140 -17.55 5.60 6.87
CA THR A 140 -18.98 5.59 7.19
C THR A 140 -19.77 5.65 5.89
N VAL A 141 -20.75 4.75 5.74
CA VAL A 141 -21.68 4.75 4.61
C VAL A 141 -23.10 4.60 5.13
N GLY A 142 -23.86 5.69 5.13
CA GLY A 142 -25.19 5.74 5.74
C GLY A 142 -25.13 5.42 7.23
N GLY A 143 -25.82 4.36 7.66
CA GLY A 143 -25.82 3.89 9.05
C GLY A 143 -24.69 2.90 9.42
N ASN A 144 -23.84 2.53 8.45
CA ASN A 144 -22.74 1.59 8.68
C ASN A 144 -21.42 2.32 8.89
N SER A 145 -20.54 1.74 9.72
CA SER A 145 -19.19 2.27 9.95
C SER A 145 -18.17 1.15 10.03
N GLY A 146 -16.94 1.45 9.65
CA GLY A 146 -15.83 0.53 9.79
C GLY A 146 -14.49 1.24 9.80
N SER A 147 -13.47 0.55 10.28
CA SER A 147 -12.12 1.09 10.37
C SER A 147 -11.07 0.00 10.32
N PHE A 148 -9.89 0.38 9.83
CA PHE A 148 -8.68 -0.42 9.84
C PHE A 148 -7.66 0.22 10.78
N ASN A 149 -6.94 -0.60 11.51
CA ASN A 149 -5.75 -0.20 12.24
C ASN A 149 -4.71 -1.31 12.11
N GLU A 150 -3.71 -1.05 11.29
CA GLU A 150 -2.84 -2.07 10.74
C GLU A 150 -1.39 -1.64 10.74
N ARG A 151 -0.53 -2.64 10.79
CA ARG A 151 0.90 -2.55 10.56
C ARG A 151 1.25 -3.51 9.45
N ILE A 152 1.70 -2.95 8.33
CA ILE A 152 2.09 -3.70 7.14
C ILE A 152 3.61 -3.66 7.05
N GLU A 153 4.25 -4.80 6.85
CA GLU A 153 5.68 -4.88 6.54
C GLU A 153 5.87 -5.35 5.10
N ALA A 154 6.75 -4.70 4.35
CA ALA A 154 7.04 -5.04 2.97
C ALA A 154 8.54 -4.94 2.64
N SER A 155 9.00 -5.76 1.69
CA SER A 155 10.37 -5.69 1.16
C SER A 155 10.55 -4.51 0.21
N LYS A 156 11.81 -4.11 0.00
CA LYS A 156 12.21 -3.21 -1.08
C LYS A 156 12.78 -4.01 -2.24
N ASN A 157 12.36 -3.68 -3.45
CA ASN A 157 12.93 -4.16 -4.71
C ASN A 157 13.01 -5.70 -4.88
N PRO A 158 11.89 -6.34 -5.24
CA PRO A 158 10.56 -5.75 -5.48
C PRO A 158 9.82 -5.41 -4.17
N ILE A 159 8.78 -4.58 -4.28
CA ILE A 159 7.83 -4.38 -3.19
C ILE A 159 7.01 -5.65 -3.06
N GLU A 160 7.18 -6.38 -1.94
CA GLU A 160 6.39 -7.57 -1.60
C GLU A 160 5.88 -7.46 -0.17
N PHE A 161 4.61 -7.77 0.06
CA PHE A 161 4.01 -7.78 1.39
C PHE A 161 4.49 -9.00 2.19
N LEU A 162 5.19 -8.74 3.29
CA LEU A 162 5.81 -9.76 4.14
C LEU A 162 4.89 -10.16 5.29
N ASP A 163 4.37 -9.17 6.01
CA ASP A 163 3.51 -9.37 7.18
C ASP A 163 2.43 -8.29 7.27
N GLU A 164 1.30 -8.66 7.86
CA GLU A 164 0.19 -7.75 8.16
C GLU A 164 -0.39 -8.13 9.53
N LEU A 165 -0.42 -7.16 10.44
CA LEU A 165 -0.97 -7.33 11.77
C LEU A 165 -1.91 -6.17 12.06
N GLY A 166 -3.03 -6.45 12.73
CA GLY A 166 -3.94 -5.39 13.11
C GLY A 166 -5.34 -5.87 13.39
N SER A 167 -6.29 -4.98 13.14
CA SER A 167 -7.71 -5.28 13.27
C SER A 167 -8.53 -4.46 12.31
N VAL A 168 -9.62 -5.04 11.84
CA VAL A 168 -10.73 -4.31 11.24
C VAL A 168 -11.90 -4.25 12.23
N VAL A 169 -12.55 -3.10 12.32
CA VAL A 169 -13.80 -2.93 13.07
C VAL A 169 -14.92 -2.69 12.08
N ILE A 170 -16.05 -3.37 12.23
CA ILE A 170 -17.22 -3.26 11.35
C ILE A 170 -18.45 -3.18 12.24
N ASN A 171 -19.17 -2.06 12.20
CA ASN A 171 -20.37 -1.82 13.01
C ASN A 171 -20.16 -2.13 14.50
N GLY A 172 -18.99 -1.77 15.03
CA GLY A 172 -18.58 -2.01 16.41
C GLY A 172 -18.02 -3.40 16.72
N ALA A 173 -18.09 -4.36 15.81
CA ALA A 173 -17.47 -5.67 15.97
C ALA A 173 -16.01 -5.65 15.51
N THR A 174 -15.09 -6.19 16.32
CA THR A 174 -13.65 -6.24 16.02
C THR A 174 -13.24 -7.60 15.49
N PHE A 175 -12.51 -7.61 14.38
CA PHE A 175 -11.96 -8.79 13.75
C PHE A 175 -10.43 -8.64 13.69
N PRO A 176 -9.66 -9.54 14.32
CA PRO A 176 -8.21 -9.51 14.23
C PRO A 176 -7.76 -9.86 12.82
N LEU A 177 -6.74 -9.15 12.33
CA LEU A 177 -6.04 -9.48 11.11
C LEU A 177 -4.82 -10.32 11.46
N GLY A 178 -4.74 -11.50 10.85
CA GLY A 178 -3.57 -12.37 10.92
C GLY A 178 -2.58 -12.08 9.80
N SER A 179 -1.42 -12.73 9.84
CA SER A 179 -0.29 -12.55 8.91
C SER A 179 -0.60 -12.84 7.43
N THR A 180 -1.84 -13.15 7.06
CA THR A 180 -2.27 -13.32 5.66
C THR A 180 -2.93 -12.09 5.07
N GLY A 181 -3.33 -11.10 5.90
CA GLY A 181 -3.72 -9.75 5.48
C GLY A 181 -4.93 -9.61 4.54
N ILE A 182 -5.47 -8.39 4.42
CA ILE A 182 -6.52 -8.03 3.45
C ILE A 182 -5.91 -7.49 2.14
N PHE A 183 -4.69 -6.96 2.18
CA PHE A 183 -4.10 -6.18 1.09
C PHE A 183 -3.12 -6.95 0.18
N ARG A 184 -3.10 -8.30 0.25
CA ARG A 184 -2.19 -9.11 -0.57
C ARG A 184 -2.79 -9.39 -1.95
N HIS A 185 -2.41 -8.60 -2.95
CA HIS A 185 -2.62 -8.89 -4.37
C HIS A 185 -1.29 -9.04 -5.11
#